data_AF-A0A6M3ZU35-F1
#
_entry.id   AF-A0A6M3ZU35-F1
#
_cell.length_a   1.000
_cell.length_b   1.000
_cell.length_c   1.000
_cell.angle_alpha   90.00
_cell.angle_beta   90.00
_cell.angle_gamma   90.00
#
_symmetry.space_group_name_H-M   'P 1'
#
loop_
_entity.id
_entity.type
_entity.pdbx_description
1 polymer ?
#
loop_
_entity_poly.entity_id
_entity_poly.type
_entity_poly.pdbx_seq_one_letter_code
_entity_poly.pdbx_strand_id
1 'polypeptide(L)'
;MDYPKSVAGVGLVNGKFIDENEQSGQQGSLIPAEWGNGVTDEILAVQVAGGQAPDENKSNQLLLAIQKLIQMGAGVLAFSMADLPKQNVGPIIVSEAAEIWRWSASAYFTGYRSPLCGRPVDGHTSVPLASEVDATGGLLSKTAYAALWGYAQENGLVVTQAVWAANLGAHFFVDVDANNFRLPDLRNVFRRYTGTDADTANARVLGSYKADTLRNHVHSIGLSASVQGGTGGSAMQGGGSAIYSGATGTAETAPRHTAYSPRIHT
;
A
#
# COMPACT_ATOMS: atom_id res chain seq x y z
N MET A 1 -42.84 15.38 -11.64
CA MET A 1 -44.26 15.71 -11.94
C MET A 1 -44.88 14.71 -12.91
N ASP A 2 -46.15 14.34 -12.74
CA ASP A 2 -46.96 13.55 -13.71
C ASP A 2 -47.86 14.48 -14.53
N TYR A 3 -48.43 14.02 -15.65
CA TYR A 3 -49.38 14.79 -16.47
C TYR A 3 -50.61 15.28 -15.67
N PRO A 4 -51.18 16.46 -15.99
CA PRO A 4 -52.24 17.11 -15.22
C PRO A 4 -53.64 16.48 -15.43
N LYS A 5 -53.78 15.18 -15.14
CA LYS A 5 -55.00 14.37 -15.40
C LYS A 5 -56.24 14.84 -14.63
N SER A 6 -56.06 15.55 -13.52
CA SER A 6 -57.15 16.09 -12.69
C SER A 6 -57.72 17.41 -13.22
N VAL A 7 -57.05 18.07 -14.16
CA VAL A 7 -57.50 19.35 -14.72
C VAL A 7 -58.55 19.08 -15.79
N ALA A 8 -59.78 19.57 -15.57
CA ALA A 8 -60.86 19.40 -16.54
C ALA A 8 -60.53 20.13 -17.86
N GLY A 9 -60.86 19.50 -18.99
CA GLY A 9 -60.64 20.10 -20.32
C GLY A 9 -59.17 20.17 -20.74
N VAL A 10 -58.27 19.47 -20.05
CA VAL A 10 -56.82 19.51 -20.36
C VAL A 10 -56.44 18.86 -21.71
N GLY A 11 -57.36 18.10 -22.31
CA GLY A 11 -57.20 17.56 -23.66
C GLY A 11 -56.14 16.48 -23.81
N LEU A 12 -55.83 15.71 -22.75
CA LEU A 12 -54.89 14.58 -22.83
C LEU A 12 -55.51 13.40 -23.58
N VAL A 13 -54.74 12.75 -24.44
CA VAL A 13 -55.13 11.48 -25.08
C VAL A 13 -54.20 10.38 -24.58
N ASN A 14 -54.78 9.28 -24.07
CA ASN A 14 -54.02 8.20 -23.41
C ASN A 14 -53.09 8.71 -22.29
N GLY A 15 -53.50 9.78 -21.60
CA GLY A 15 -52.75 10.38 -20.49
C GLY A 15 -51.51 11.18 -20.88
N LYS A 16 -51.35 11.57 -22.16
CA LYS A 16 -50.26 12.41 -22.65
C LYS A 16 -50.77 13.64 -23.39
N PHE A 17 -49.93 14.68 -23.46
CA PHE A 17 -50.21 15.87 -24.27
C PHE A 17 -50.28 15.50 -25.75
N ILE A 18 -51.20 16.14 -26.46
CA ILE A 18 -51.39 16.05 -27.91
C ILE A 18 -51.33 17.44 -28.52
N ASP A 19 -50.84 17.52 -29.74
CA ASP A 19 -50.90 18.74 -30.54
C ASP A 19 -52.31 18.99 -31.06
N GLU A 20 -52.58 20.25 -31.39
CA GLU A 20 -53.78 20.64 -32.11
C GLU A 20 -53.75 20.09 -33.55
N ASN A 21 -54.89 19.64 -34.04
CA ASN A 21 -55.08 19.23 -35.43
C ASN A 21 -56.34 19.88 -36.00
N GLU A 22 -56.11 20.95 -36.77
CA GLU A 22 -57.15 21.75 -37.41
C GLU A 22 -57.98 20.95 -38.43
N GLN A 23 -57.40 19.93 -39.06
CA GLN A 23 -58.08 19.13 -40.10
C GLN A 23 -59.12 18.18 -39.51
N SER A 24 -58.88 17.66 -38.31
CA SER A 24 -59.81 16.79 -37.58
C SER A 24 -60.66 17.54 -36.55
N GLY A 25 -60.41 18.83 -36.34
CA GLY A 25 -61.02 19.62 -35.27
C GLY A 25 -60.56 19.23 -33.87
N GLN A 26 -59.46 18.48 -33.75
CA GLN A 26 -58.90 18.08 -32.47
C GLN A 26 -58.15 19.25 -31.84
N GLN A 27 -58.61 19.70 -30.67
CA GLN A 27 -57.94 20.72 -29.90
C GLN A 27 -56.68 20.15 -29.23
N GLY A 28 -55.60 20.94 -29.21
CA GLY A 28 -54.37 20.59 -28.51
C GLY A 28 -54.56 20.55 -26.99
N SER A 29 -53.69 19.83 -26.30
CA SER A 29 -53.75 19.78 -24.84
C SER A 29 -53.39 21.13 -24.21
N LEU A 30 -54.14 21.52 -23.19
CA LEU A 30 -53.79 22.65 -22.35
C LEU A 30 -52.58 22.28 -21.48
N ILE A 31 -51.64 23.20 -21.32
CA ILE A 31 -50.56 23.11 -20.33
C ILE A 31 -50.90 24.10 -19.21
N PRO A 32 -51.49 23.66 -18.08
CA PRO A 32 -51.82 24.54 -16.98
C PRO A 32 -50.57 25.19 -16.40
N ALA A 33 -50.67 26.47 -15.98
CA ALA A 33 -49.55 27.20 -15.40
C ALA A 33 -48.97 26.49 -14.16
N GLU A 34 -49.83 25.92 -13.32
CA GLU A 34 -49.40 25.11 -12.16
C GLU A 34 -48.50 23.95 -12.57
N TRP A 35 -48.87 23.25 -13.66
CA TRP A 35 -48.09 22.13 -14.17
C TRP A 35 -46.76 22.59 -14.81
N GLY A 36 -46.81 23.61 -15.66
CA GLY A 36 -45.63 24.15 -16.34
C GLY A 36 -44.60 24.75 -15.37
N ASN A 37 -45.07 25.48 -14.37
CA ASN A 37 -44.23 25.99 -13.29
C ASN A 37 -43.67 24.84 -12.45
N GLY A 38 -44.50 23.85 -12.07
CA GLY A 38 -44.02 22.71 -11.29
C GLY A 38 -42.92 21.90 -11.97
N VAL A 39 -43.01 21.66 -13.28
CA VAL A 39 -41.93 21.01 -14.05
C VAL A 39 -40.68 21.88 -14.10
N THR A 40 -40.85 23.18 -14.30
CA THR A 40 -39.73 24.13 -14.32
C THR A 40 -39.02 24.17 -12.97
N ASP A 41 -39.77 24.27 -11.87
CA ASP A 41 -39.27 24.30 -10.51
C ASP A 41 -38.56 23.00 -10.12
N GLU A 42 -39.04 21.82 -10.57
CA GLU A 42 -38.32 20.55 -10.40
C GLU A 42 -36.94 20.57 -11.08
N ILE A 43 -36.86 21.08 -12.31
CA ILE A 43 -35.59 21.20 -13.04
C ILE A 43 -34.67 22.21 -12.35
N LEU A 44 -35.20 23.36 -11.90
CA LEU A 44 -34.45 24.37 -11.16
C LEU A 44 -33.91 23.81 -9.84
N ALA A 45 -34.70 23.00 -9.12
CA ALA A 45 -34.27 22.36 -7.88
C ALA A 45 -33.08 21.42 -8.11
N VAL A 46 -33.10 20.62 -9.18
CA VAL A 46 -31.96 19.77 -9.57
C VAL A 46 -30.74 20.62 -9.92
N GLN A 47 -30.94 21.72 -10.68
CA GLN A 47 -29.86 22.64 -11.03
C GLN A 47 -29.18 23.24 -9.80
N VAL A 48 -29.96 23.75 -8.86
CA VAL A 48 -29.48 24.32 -7.60
C VAL A 48 -28.79 23.26 -6.74
N ALA A 49 -29.36 22.06 -6.61
CA ALA A 49 -28.76 20.95 -5.88
C ALA A 49 -27.39 20.54 -6.48
N GLY A 50 -27.25 20.59 -7.81
CA GLY A 50 -26.00 20.39 -8.53
C GLY A 50 -25.09 21.63 -8.59
N GLY A 51 -25.38 22.69 -7.82
CA GLY A 51 -24.55 23.88 -7.68
C GLY A 51 -24.57 24.83 -8.89
N GLN A 52 -25.55 24.71 -9.79
CA GLN A 52 -25.75 25.65 -10.89
C GLN A 52 -26.62 26.83 -10.45
N ALA A 53 -26.29 28.03 -10.91
CA ALA A 53 -27.18 29.19 -10.83
C ALA A 53 -28.06 29.22 -12.08
N PRO A 54 -29.39 29.02 -12.00
CA PRO A 54 -30.26 28.98 -13.17
C PRO A 54 -30.20 30.23 -14.03
N ASP A 55 -30.19 30.04 -15.35
CA ASP A 55 -30.01 31.09 -16.36
C ASP A 55 -30.74 30.69 -17.63
N GLU A 56 -31.79 31.43 -17.98
CA GLU A 56 -32.64 31.16 -19.16
C GLU A 56 -31.87 31.16 -20.49
N ASN A 57 -30.68 31.77 -20.53
CA ASN A 57 -29.84 31.81 -21.73
C ASN A 57 -28.94 30.56 -21.89
N LYS A 58 -29.02 29.59 -20.96
CA LYS A 58 -28.18 28.38 -20.95
C LYS A 58 -29.01 27.10 -21.00
N SER A 59 -28.76 26.27 -22.01
CA SER A 59 -29.48 25.00 -22.23
C SER A 59 -28.77 23.75 -21.69
N ASN A 60 -27.61 23.89 -21.03
CA ASN A 60 -26.83 22.75 -20.52
C ASN A 60 -26.80 22.63 -18.99
N GLN A 61 -27.54 23.47 -18.25
CA GLN A 61 -27.46 23.54 -16.79
C GLN A 61 -27.94 22.27 -16.09
N LEU A 62 -29.01 21.64 -16.59
CA LEU A 62 -29.50 20.37 -16.05
C LEU A 62 -28.46 19.25 -16.19
N LEU A 63 -27.76 19.18 -17.34
CA LEU A 63 -26.70 18.20 -17.57
C LEU A 63 -25.53 18.41 -16.58
N LEU A 64 -25.06 19.65 -16.44
CA LEU A 64 -23.97 19.99 -15.52
C LEU A 64 -24.34 19.66 -14.07
N ALA A 65 -25.59 19.95 -13.67
CA ALA A 65 -26.09 19.63 -12.34
C ALA A 65 -26.13 18.13 -12.06
N ILE A 66 -26.63 17.33 -13.01
CA ILE A 66 -26.65 15.85 -12.89
C ILE A 66 -25.22 15.29 -12.80
N GLN A 67 -24.30 15.77 -13.65
CA GLN A 67 -22.89 15.38 -13.59
C GLN A 67 -22.29 15.69 -12.21
N LYS A 68 -22.62 16.85 -11.64
CA LYS A 68 -22.13 17.25 -10.31
C LYS A 68 -22.73 16.41 -9.19
N LEU A 69 -24.04 16.14 -9.22
CA LEU A 69 -24.71 15.28 -8.25
C LEU A 69 -24.17 13.84 -8.30
N ILE A 70 -23.86 13.31 -9.48
CA ILE A 70 -23.18 12.01 -9.64
C ILE A 70 -21.77 12.07 -9.06
N GLN A 71 -21.00 13.14 -9.28
CA GLN A 71 -19.68 13.29 -8.67
C GLN A 71 -19.74 13.40 -7.13
N MET A 72 -20.77 14.07 -6.60
CA MET A 72 -21.00 14.19 -5.16
C MET A 72 -21.50 12.88 -4.54
N GLY A 73 -22.27 12.09 -5.30
CA GLY A 73 -22.81 10.78 -4.91
C GLY A 73 -21.93 9.59 -5.26
N ALA A 74 -20.89 9.78 -6.09
CA ALA A 74 -19.80 8.83 -6.31
C ALA A 74 -18.96 8.78 -5.03
N GLY A 75 -19.54 8.20 -3.98
CA GLY A 75 -18.88 7.94 -2.72
C GLY A 75 -17.59 7.19 -2.99
N VAL A 76 -16.58 7.50 -2.20
CA VAL A 76 -15.35 6.72 -2.26
C VAL A 76 -15.71 5.27 -1.97
N LEU A 77 -15.38 4.38 -2.91
CA LEU A 77 -15.68 2.96 -2.80
C LEU A 77 -14.87 2.37 -1.64
N ALA A 78 -15.50 2.29 -0.47
CA ALA A 78 -14.90 1.77 0.75
C ALA A 78 -15.41 0.35 1.01
N PHE A 79 -14.49 -0.58 1.27
CA PHE A 79 -14.79 -1.97 1.56
C PHE A 79 -14.02 -2.46 2.78
N SER A 80 -14.58 -3.50 3.42
CA SER A 80 -13.85 -4.28 4.41
C SER A 80 -12.83 -5.19 3.74
N MET A 81 -11.72 -5.49 4.42
CA MET A 81 -10.76 -6.51 3.98
C MET A 81 -11.39 -7.90 3.80
N ALA A 82 -12.47 -8.20 4.53
CA ALA A 82 -13.18 -9.47 4.43
C ALA A 82 -14.06 -9.57 3.16
N ASP A 83 -14.52 -8.42 2.65
CA ASP A 83 -15.55 -8.32 1.61
C ASP A 83 -15.05 -7.50 0.40
N LEU A 84 -13.82 -7.77 -0.04
CA LEU A 84 -13.23 -7.11 -1.20
C LEU A 84 -13.96 -7.50 -2.50
N PRO A 85 -14.14 -6.56 -3.44
CA PRO A 85 -14.72 -6.88 -4.75
C PRO A 85 -13.88 -7.92 -5.49
N LYS A 86 -14.56 -8.88 -6.13
CA LYS A 86 -13.91 -9.94 -6.93
C LYS A 86 -13.64 -9.54 -8.38
N GLN A 87 -13.89 -8.27 -8.72
CA GLN A 87 -13.66 -7.69 -10.04
C GLN A 87 -13.05 -6.31 -9.88
N ASN A 88 -12.34 -5.84 -10.91
CA ASN A 88 -11.76 -4.51 -10.91
C ASN A 88 -12.86 -3.44 -11.02
N VAL A 89 -13.09 -2.72 -9.93
CA VAL A 89 -14.01 -1.57 -9.84
C VAL A 89 -13.25 -0.23 -9.70
N GLY A 90 -11.96 -0.21 -10.05
CA GLY A 90 -11.08 0.94 -9.85
C GLY A 90 -10.43 0.96 -8.46
N PRO A 91 -9.73 2.03 -8.07
CA PRO A 91 -9.16 2.15 -6.72
C PRO A 91 -10.25 2.16 -5.64
N ILE A 92 -9.99 1.48 -4.53
CA ILE A 92 -10.91 1.38 -3.39
C ILE A 92 -10.23 1.84 -2.11
N ILE A 93 -10.99 2.34 -1.14
CA ILE A 93 -10.53 2.49 0.23
C ILE A 93 -10.77 1.17 0.96
N VAL A 94 -9.78 0.75 1.73
CA VAL A 94 -9.93 -0.36 2.68
C VAL A 94 -9.92 0.22 4.08
N SER A 95 -11.08 0.16 4.74
CA SER A 95 -11.35 0.89 5.99
C SER A 95 -10.40 0.51 7.12
N GLU A 96 -10.13 -0.77 7.29
CA GLU A 96 -9.32 -1.34 8.36
C GLU A 96 -7.83 -1.02 8.18
N ALA A 97 -7.39 -0.84 6.93
CA ALA A 97 -6.01 -0.49 6.60
C ALA A 97 -5.80 1.04 6.51
N ALA A 98 -6.89 1.83 6.42
CA ALA A 98 -6.86 3.25 6.09
C ALA A 98 -6.01 3.54 4.82
N GLU A 99 -6.10 2.66 3.83
CA GLU A 99 -5.30 2.69 2.61
C GLU A 99 -6.17 2.69 1.35
N ILE A 100 -5.62 3.23 0.26
CA ILE A 100 -6.18 3.04 -1.09
C ILE A 100 -5.54 1.80 -1.71
N TRP A 101 -6.34 0.77 -1.93
CA TRP A 101 -5.90 -0.45 -2.59
C TRP A 101 -6.22 -0.39 -4.09
N ARG A 102 -5.38 -1.06 -4.88
CA ARG A 102 -5.52 -1.13 -6.33
C ARG A 102 -5.68 -2.59 -6.78
N TRP A 103 -6.39 -2.77 -7.89
CA TRP A 103 -6.49 -4.07 -8.53
C TRP A 103 -5.12 -4.52 -9.04
N SER A 104 -4.73 -5.74 -8.65
CA SER A 104 -3.53 -6.42 -9.13
C SER A 104 -3.94 -7.64 -9.93
N ALA A 105 -3.26 -7.87 -11.05
CA ALA A 105 -3.41 -9.05 -11.87
C ALA A 105 -2.02 -9.49 -12.33
N SER A 106 -1.48 -10.52 -11.68
CA SER A 106 -0.22 -11.18 -11.99
C SER A 106 -0.47 -12.67 -12.27
N ALA A 107 0.59 -13.39 -12.65
CA ALA A 107 0.54 -14.85 -12.78
C ALA A 107 0.24 -15.57 -11.45
N TYR A 108 0.47 -14.92 -10.30
CA TYR A 108 0.39 -15.54 -8.97
C TYR A 108 -0.76 -14.99 -8.11
N PHE A 109 -1.35 -13.84 -8.46
CA PHE A 109 -2.46 -13.25 -7.72
C PHE A 109 -3.33 -12.35 -8.61
N THR A 110 -4.65 -12.46 -8.46
CA THR A 110 -5.62 -11.54 -9.06
C THR A 110 -6.60 -11.08 -8.00
N GLY A 111 -6.64 -9.78 -7.74
CA GLY A 111 -7.49 -9.17 -6.71
C GLY A 111 -6.95 -7.84 -6.20
N TYR A 112 -7.63 -7.26 -5.21
CA TYR A 112 -7.15 -6.07 -4.52
C TYR A 112 -6.03 -6.41 -3.53
N ARG A 113 -4.97 -5.59 -3.51
CA ARG A 113 -3.89 -5.70 -2.52
C ARG A 113 -3.43 -4.35 -2.03
N SER A 114 -2.94 -4.32 -0.79
CA SER A 114 -2.27 -3.14 -0.22
C SER A 114 -1.06 -2.74 -1.07
N PRO A 115 -0.81 -1.43 -1.26
CA PRO A 115 0.45 -0.95 -1.83
C PRO A 115 1.68 -1.34 -0.97
N LEU A 116 1.47 -1.69 0.29
CA LEU A 116 2.51 -2.13 1.23
C LEU A 116 2.59 -3.66 1.36
N CYS A 117 1.83 -4.42 0.57
CA CYS A 117 1.80 -5.88 0.65
C CYS A 117 3.23 -6.48 0.60
N GLY A 118 3.57 -7.28 1.62
CA GLY A 118 4.87 -7.93 1.75
C GLY A 118 6.01 -7.05 2.28
N ARG A 119 5.80 -5.74 2.46
CA ARG A 119 6.82 -4.85 3.02
C ARG A 119 6.94 -5.09 4.53
N PRO A 120 8.16 -5.30 5.08
CA PRO A 120 8.34 -5.33 6.53
C PRO A 120 8.07 -3.95 7.13
N VAL A 121 7.16 -3.91 8.09
CA VAL A 121 6.77 -2.73 8.87
C VAL A 121 7.29 -2.85 10.30
N ASP A 122 7.46 -1.72 10.98
CA ASP A 122 7.77 -1.70 12.42
C ASP A 122 6.46 -1.67 13.20
N GLY A 123 6.05 -2.80 13.76
CA GLY A 123 4.85 -2.88 14.59
C GLY A 123 5.03 -2.10 15.89
N HIS A 124 3.96 -1.42 16.34
CA HIS A 124 3.93 -0.65 17.58
C HIS A 124 2.81 -1.10 18.53
N THR A 125 2.15 -2.22 18.23
CA THR A 125 1.06 -2.84 18.99
C THR A 125 1.47 -4.23 19.48
N SER A 126 0.80 -4.73 20.51
CA SER A 126 1.06 -6.08 21.05
C SER A 126 0.46 -7.21 20.21
N VAL A 127 -0.51 -6.88 19.34
CA VAL A 127 -1.13 -7.77 18.36
C VAL A 127 -1.07 -7.06 17.00
N PRO A 128 -0.77 -7.76 15.90
CA PRO A 128 -0.77 -7.17 14.56
C PRO A 128 -2.10 -6.46 14.26
N LEU A 129 -2.03 -5.30 13.61
CA LEU A 129 -3.21 -4.65 13.05
C LEU A 129 -3.84 -5.53 11.95
N ALA A 130 -5.06 -5.22 11.54
CA ALA A 130 -5.77 -6.01 10.53
C ALA A 130 -5.01 -6.11 9.18
N SER A 131 -4.20 -5.11 8.85
CA SER A 131 -3.33 -5.06 7.66
C SER A 131 -1.96 -5.74 7.86
N GLU A 132 -1.67 -6.27 9.04
CA GLU A 132 -0.37 -6.77 9.45
C GLU A 132 -0.41 -8.27 9.78
N VAL A 133 0.75 -8.91 9.65
CA VAL A 133 0.99 -10.28 10.13
C VAL A 133 2.36 -10.36 10.77
N ASP A 134 2.48 -11.19 11.81
CA ASP A 134 3.74 -11.39 12.51
C ASP A 134 4.77 -12.12 11.63
N ALA A 135 5.86 -11.45 11.30
CA ALA A 135 7.01 -12.04 10.61
C ALA A 135 7.93 -12.80 11.59
N THR A 136 7.36 -13.80 12.28
CA THR A 136 8.03 -14.62 13.31
C THR A 136 8.16 -16.09 12.89
N GLY A 137 8.08 -16.38 11.59
CA GLY A 137 8.20 -17.72 11.03
C GLY A 137 6.92 -18.57 11.09
N GLY A 138 5.77 -17.96 11.36
CA GLY A 138 4.46 -18.63 11.41
C GLY A 138 3.99 -19.20 10.06
N LEU A 139 2.96 -20.05 10.10
CA LEU A 139 2.28 -20.58 8.91
C LEU A 139 1.00 -19.79 8.65
N LEU A 140 0.75 -19.45 7.38
CA LEU A 140 -0.49 -18.81 6.93
C LEU A 140 -1.14 -19.61 5.80
N SER A 141 -2.46 -19.48 5.68
CA SER A 141 -3.24 -20.07 4.58
C SER A 141 -2.96 -19.34 3.26
N LYS A 142 -2.66 -20.09 2.20
CA LYS A 142 -2.52 -19.57 0.82
C LYS A 142 -3.81 -18.95 0.29
N THR A 143 -4.98 -19.41 0.75
CA THR A 143 -6.28 -18.87 0.32
C THR A 143 -6.60 -17.57 1.06
N ALA A 144 -6.48 -17.57 2.39
CA ALA A 144 -6.81 -16.39 3.19
C ALA A 144 -5.82 -15.24 2.96
N TYR A 145 -4.54 -15.56 2.70
CA TYR A 145 -3.47 -14.59 2.46
C TYR A 145 -2.93 -14.70 1.02
N ALA A 146 -3.82 -14.89 0.04
CA ALA A 146 -3.44 -15.06 -1.37
C ALA A 146 -2.63 -13.87 -1.92
N ALA A 147 -2.92 -12.64 -1.49
CA ALA A 147 -2.17 -11.46 -1.91
C ALA A 147 -0.70 -11.51 -1.47
N LEU A 148 -0.44 -11.89 -0.21
CA LEU A 148 0.91 -12.02 0.33
C LEU A 148 1.66 -13.22 -0.28
N TRP A 149 0.96 -14.33 -0.51
CA TRP A 149 1.53 -15.49 -1.18
C TRP A 149 1.89 -15.20 -2.65
N GLY A 150 1.03 -14.46 -3.34
CA GLY A 150 1.32 -13.93 -4.68
C GLY A 150 2.55 -13.05 -4.68
N TYR A 151 2.63 -12.10 -3.75
CA TYR A 151 3.81 -11.24 -3.56
C TYR A 151 5.11 -12.04 -3.41
N ALA A 152 5.13 -13.06 -2.56
CA ALA A 152 6.33 -13.85 -2.31
C ALA A 152 6.83 -14.55 -3.59
N GLN A 153 5.91 -15.11 -4.38
CA GLN A 153 6.24 -15.78 -5.65
C GLN A 153 6.68 -14.78 -6.73
N GLU A 154 5.96 -13.66 -6.87
CA GLU A 154 6.28 -12.59 -7.82
C GLU A 154 7.70 -12.04 -7.64
N ASN A 155 8.17 -11.99 -6.40
CA ASN A 155 9.49 -11.44 -6.04
C ASN A 155 10.58 -12.51 -5.91
N GLY A 156 10.29 -13.79 -6.20
CA GLY A 156 11.26 -14.88 -6.09
C GLY A 156 11.77 -15.12 -4.67
N LEU A 157 10.93 -14.85 -3.66
CA LEU A 157 11.28 -14.96 -2.23
C LEU A 157 10.94 -16.32 -1.63
N VAL A 158 10.34 -17.22 -2.41
CA VAL A 158 9.99 -18.57 -1.99
C VAL A 158 11.20 -19.48 -2.10
N VAL A 159 11.60 -20.09 -0.99
CA VAL A 159 12.75 -21.00 -0.89
C VAL A 159 12.33 -22.32 -0.24
N THR A 160 13.22 -23.31 -0.24
CA THR A 160 12.97 -24.58 0.45
C THR A 160 13.04 -24.40 1.98
N GLN A 161 12.38 -25.28 2.72
CA GLN A 161 12.43 -25.27 4.19
C GLN A 161 13.87 -25.33 4.74
N ALA A 162 14.77 -26.05 4.07
CA ALA A 162 16.19 -26.13 4.45
C ALA A 162 16.92 -24.80 4.27
N VAL A 163 16.70 -24.11 3.14
CA VAL A 163 17.29 -22.79 2.88
C VAL A 163 16.76 -21.76 3.87
N TRP A 164 15.46 -21.78 4.13
CA TRP A 164 14.85 -20.89 5.13
C TRP A 164 15.45 -21.10 6.52
N ALA A 165 15.58 -22.34 6.98
CA ALA A 165 16.12 -22.65 8.31
C ALA A 165 17.61 -22.28 8.45
N ALA A 166 18.39 -22.40 7.37
CA ALA A 166 19.78 -21.98 7.34
C ALA A 166 19.96 -20.45 7.32
N ASN A 167 18.91 -19.69 7.01
CA ASN A 167 18.94 -18.24 6.83
C ASN A 167 17.88 -17.54 7.70
N LEU A 168 17.73 -17.92 8.96
CA LEU A 168 16.85 -17.19 9.89
C LEU A 168 17.23 -15.71 9.94
N GLY A 169 16.23 -14.84 9.88
CA GLY A 169 16.40 -13.40 9.64
C GLY A 169 16.21 -13.00 8.18
N ALA A 170 16.38 -13.91 7.21
CA ALA A 170 16.13 -13.60 5.80
C ALA A 170 14.63 -13.36 5.54
N HIS A 171 14.34 -12.50 4.57
CA HIS A 171 12.97 -12.21 4.12
C HIS A 171 12.48 -13.26 3.12
N PHE A 172 12.53 -14.54 3.53
CA PHE A 172 12.15 -15.67 2.69
C PHE A 172 10.88 -16.34 3.19
N PHE A 173 10.12 -16.86 2.24
CA PHE A 173 8.90 -17.63 2.46
C PHE A 173 9.16 -19.09 2.08
N VAL A 174 8.32 -20.01 2.56
CA VAL A 174 8.41 -21.43 2.20
C VAL A 174 7.05 -21.91 1.71
N ASP A 175 7.03 -22.59 0.57
CA ASP A 175 5.88 -23.43 0.21
C ASP A 175 5.93 -24.70 1.08
N VAL A 176 5.04 -24.80 2.07
CA VAL A 176 5.06 -25.89 3.05
C VAL A 176 4.23 -27.07 2.57
N ASP A 177 3.00 -26.78 2.14
CA ASP A 177 2.05 -27.76 1.64
C ASP A 177 1.03 -27.11 0.69
N ALA A 178 0.04 -27.87 0.23
CA ALA A 178 -0.99 -27.40 -0.69
C ALA A 178 -1.79 -26.18 -0.17
N ASN A 179 -1.93 -26.04 1.15
CA ASN A 179 -2.80 -25.07 1.81
C ASN A 179 -2.03 -23.95 2.50
N ASN A 180 -0.81 -24.19 2.96
CA ASN A 180 -0.07 -23.28 3.83
C ASN A 180 1.29 -22.89 3.28
N PHE A 181 1.71 -21.67 3.61
CA PHE A 181 3.06 -21.18 3.39
C PHE A 181 3.64 -20.63 4.69
N ARG A 182 4.96 -20.64 4.81
CA ARG A 182 5.69 -20.10 5.96
C ARG A 182 6.13 -18.67 5.70
N LEU A 183 5.98 -17.83 6.71
CA LEU A 183 6.49 -16.45 6.72
C LEU A 183 8.00 -16.38 7.00
N PRO A 184 8.65 -15.25 6.68
CA PRO A 184 9.94 -14.90 7.24
C PRO A 184 9.93 -14.91 8.77
N ASP A 185 11.07 -15.21 9.38
CA ASP A 185 11.35 -14.90 10.79
C ASP A 185 12.37 -13.77 10.85
N LEU A 186 11.91 -12.55 11.09
CA LEU A 186 12.72 -11.33 11.08
C LEU A 186 13.09 -10.87 12.49
N ARG A 187 12.88 -11.70 13.51
CA ARG A 187 13.24 -11.34 14.88
C ARG A 187 14.76 -11.21 15.00
N ASN A 188 15.18 -10.29 15.86
CA ASN A 188 16.57 -10.09 16.25
C ASN A 188 17.52 -9.63 15.13
N VAL A 189 17.03 -9.23 13.95
CA VAL A 189 17.88 -8.75 12.84
C VAL A 189 17.57 -7.30 12.48
N PHE A 190 18.59 -6.56 12.06
CA PHE A 190 18.41 -5.20 11.54
C PHE A 190 17.98 -5.23 10.08
N ARG A 191 17.33 -4.16 9.61
CA ARG A 191 17.11 -3.95 8.17
C ARG A 191 18.27 -3.12 7.60
N ARG A 192 18.81 -3.53 6.46
CA ARG A 192 19.82 -2.78 5.69
C ARG A 192 19.42 -2.74 4.23
N TYR A 193 19.87 -1.73 3.49
CA TYR A 193 19.69 -1.72 2.04
C TYR A 193 20.60 -2.73 1.32
N THR A 194 20.09 -3.30 0.23
CA THR A 194 20.85 -4.05 -0.80
C THR A 194 21.88 -3.14 -1.46
N GLY A 195 22.89 -3.76 -2.06
CA GLY A 195 24.03 -3.10 -2.70
C GLY A 195 25.19 -4.08 -2.82
N THR A 196 26.23 -3.68 -3.53
CA THR A 196 27.49 -4.43 -3.53
C THR A 196 28.21 -4.17 -2.22
N ASP A 197 28.49 -5.23 -1.48
CA ASP A 197 29.34 -5.15 -0.31
C ASP A 197 30.72 -4.68 -0.80
N ALA A 198 31.08 -3.44 -0.44
CA ALA A 198 32.28 -2.77 -0.94
C ALA A 198 33.57 -3.55 -0.63
N ASP A 199 33.50 -4.47 0.32
CA ASP A 199 34.65 -5.21 0.82
C ASP A 199 34.85 -6.57 0.13
N THR A 200 33.75 -7.19 -0.31
CA THR A 200 33.79 -8.52 -0.93
C THR A 200 33.46 -8.49 -2.41
N ALA A 201 33.10 -7.32 -2.94
CA ALA A 201 32.53 -7.11 -4.27
C ALA A 201 31.30 -7.98 -4.57
N ASN A 202 30.71 -8.60 -3.54
CA ASN A 202 29.55 -9.46 -3.70
C ASN A 202 28.27 -8.62 -3.65
N ALA A 203 27.44 -8.76 -4.69
CA ALA A 203 26.13 -8.15 -4.74
C ALA A 203 25.20 -8.83 -3.72
N ARG A 204 24.52 -8.02 -2.89
CA ARG A 204 23.54 -8.55 -1.94
C ARG A 204 22.19 -8.73 -2.59
N VAL A 205 21.72 -9.97 -2.52
CA VAL A 205 20.40 -10.37 -3.01
C VAL A 205 19.32 -9.82 -2.09
N LEU A 206 18.17 -9.45 -2.66
CA LEU A 206 17.00 -9.04 -1.90
C LEU A 206 16.60 -10.12 -0.90
N GLY A 207 16.29 -9.71 0.33
CA GLY A 207 15.87 -10.60 1.42
C GLY A 207 16.99 -11.41 2.07
N SER A 208 18.24 -11.36 1.59
CA SER A 208 19.33 -12.17 2.16
C SER A 208 19.72 -11.73 3.57
N TYR A 209 20.07 -12.70 4.41
CA TYR A 209 20.65 -12.50 5.74
C TYR A 209 22.18 -12.34 5.66
N LYS A 210 22.76 -11.51 6.54
CA LYS A 210 24.20 -11.53 6.88
C LYS A 210 24.38 -11.47 8.40
N ALA A 211 25.33 -12.25 8.91
CA ALA A 211 25.77 -12.21 10.31
C ALA A 211 26.47 -10.89 10.66
N ASP A 212 26.60 -10.62 11.96
CA ASP A 212 27.38 -9.49 12.46
C ASP A 212 28.88 -9.68 12.20
N THR A 213 29.58 -8.57 12.02
CA THR A 213 31.03 -8.54 11.79
C THR A 213 31.67 -7.34 12.49
N LEU A 214 32.97 -7.45 12.79
CA LEU A 214 33.80 -6.34 13.29
C LEU A 214 34.84 -5.98 12.23
N ARG A 215 35.09 -4.69 12.01
CA ARG A 215 36.15 -4.24 11.12
C ARG A 215 37.52 -4.67 11.64
N ASN A 216 38.38 -5.08 10.72
CA ASN A 216 39.71 -5.58 10.97
C ASN A 216 40.52 -4.52 11.72
N HIS A 217 41.03 -4.92 12.89
CA HIS A 217 41.90 -4.09 13.71
C HIS A 217 42.97 -4.95 14.41
N VAL A 218 43.98 -4.26 14.93
CA VAL A 218 45.04 -4.80 15.78
C VAL A 218 45.00 -4.13 17.13
N HIS A 219 45.46 -4.83 18.17
CA HIS A 219 45.69 -4.26 19.49
C HIS A 219 47.19 -4.21 19.78
N SER A 220 47.67 -3.15 20.42
CA SER A 220 49.04 -3.09 20.93
C SER A 220 49.07 -3.32 22.43
N ILE A 221 50.03 -4.11 22.90
CA ILE A 221 50.38 -4.16 24.32
C ILE A 221 51.61 -3.25 24.50
N GLY A 222 51.45 -2.19 25.31
CA GLY A 222 52.55 -1.31 25.69
C GLY A 222 53.46 -2.02 26.68
N LEU A 223 54.73 -2.20 26.32
CA LEU A 223 55.75 -2.70 27.23
C LEU A 223 56.51 -1.51 27.83
N SER A 224 56.33 -1.26 29.12
CA SER A 224 57.16 -0.31 29.85
C SER A 224 58.49 -0.99 30.20
N ALA A 225 59.57 -0.57 29.55
CA ALA A 225 60.92 -0.99 29.92
C ALA A 225 61.59 0.13 30.73
N SER A 226 61.92 -0.14 31.99
CA SER A 226 62.80 0.72 32.78
C SER A 226 64.23 0.19 32.70
N VAL A 227 65.18 1.03 32.28
CA VAL A 227 66.61 0.72 32.38
C VAL A 227 67.15 1.43 33.60
N GLN A 228 67.55 0.67 34.62
CA GLN A 228 68.22 1.21 35.80
C GLN A 228 69.71 1.38 35.48
N GLY A 229 70.15 2.63 35.30
CA GLY A 229 71.57 2.96 35.30
C GLY A 229 72.16 2.72 36.69
N GLY A 230 73.43 2.30 36.75
CA GLY A 230 74.15 2.06 38.01
C GLY A 230 74.16 3.28 38.95
N THR A 231 74.66 3.06 40.17
CA THR A 231 74.59 3.97 41.32
C THR A 231 74.87 5.44 40.96
N GLY A 232 73.83 6.28 41.01
CA GLY A 232 73.91 7.73 40.82
C GLY A 232 73.28 8.31 39.54
N GLY A 233 72.75 7.50 38.63
CA GLY A 233 72.07 7.98 37.41
C GLY A 233 70.55 8.10 37.55
N SER A 234 69.94 9.10 36.91
CA SER A 234 68.48 9.19 36.73
C SER A 234 67.97 8.03 35.87
N ALA A 235 66.85 7.41 36.23
CA ALA A 235 66.23 6.34 35.44
C ALA A 235 65.89 6.84 34.02
N MET A 236 66.40 6.19 32.99
CA MET A 236 66.00 6.46 31.61
C MET A 236 64.77 5.61 31.29
N GLN A 237 63.64 6.26 31.04
CA GLN A 237 62.45 5.59 30.52
C GLN A 237 62.66 5.35 29.02
N GLY A 238 63.12 4.15 28.66
CA GLY A 238 63.21 3.73 27.26
C GLY A 238 61.81 3.43 26.73
N GLY A 239 61.42 4.02 25.59
CA GLY A 239 60.19 3.67 24.91
C GLY A 239 60.26 2.21 24.43
N GLY A 240 59.55 1.29 25.07
CA GLY A 240 59.45 -0.08 24.61
C GLY A 240 58.75 -0.14 23.25
N SER A 241 59.24 -0.97 22.32
CA SER A 241 58.51 -1.27 21.09
C SER A 241 57.21 -1.99 21.41
N ALA A 242 56.09 -1.50 20.87
CA ALA A 242 54.78 -2.11 21.05
C ALA A 242 54.73 -3.47 20.34
N ILE A 243 54.27 -4.51 21.05
CA ILE A 243 53.91 -5.79 20.42
C ILE A 243 52.45 -5.66 19.98
N TYR A 244 52.21 -5.82 18.69
CA TYR A 244 50.87 -5.83 18.13
C TYR A 244 50.32 -7.26 18.08
N SER A 245 49.02 -7.42 18.31
CA SER A 245 48.29 -8.63 17.94
C SER A 245 48.30 -8.82 16.43
N GLY A 246 47.99 -10.03 15.97
CA GLY A 246 47.58 -10.23 14.58
C GLY A 246 46.31 -9.43 14.25
N ALA A 247 46.21 -8.99 12.99
CA ALA A 247 45.04 -8.30 12.48
C ALA A 247 43.86 -9.27 12.38
N THR A 248 42.73 -8.94 13.02
CA THR A 248 41.54 -9.82 13.07
C THR A 248 40.28 -9.00 12.79
N GLY A 249 39.38 -9.56 11.96
CA GLY A 249 38.08 -8.97 11.63
C GLY A 249 37.80 -9.03 10.13
N THR A 250 36.64 -8.52 9.73
CA THR A 250 36.26 -8.34 8.33
C THR A 250 36.53 -6.90 7.91
N ALA A 251 36.03 -6.47 6.77
CA ALA A 251 36.26 -5.10 6.32
C ALA A 251 35.16 -4.12 6.76
N GLU A 252 34.09 -4.55 7.46
CA GLU A 252 33.13 -3.63 8.07
C GLU A 252 32.71 -4.06 9.48
N THR A 253 32.41 -3.08 10.33
CA THR A 253 31.67 -3.31 11.56
C THR A 253 30.19 -3.19 11.24
N ALA A 254 29.42 -4.27 11.37
CA ALA A 254 28.01 -4.29 11.07
C ALA A 254 27.27 -5.26 12.00
N PRO A 255 26.04 -4.95 12.44
CA PRO A 255 25.21 -5.93 13.15
C PRO A 255 24.64 -6.95 12.17
N ARG A 256 24.04 -8.05 12.66
CA ARG A 256 23.28 -8.98 11.81
C ARG A 256 22.09 -8.30 11.13
N HIS A 257 21.89 -8.51 9.84
CA HIS A 257 20.87 -7.77 9.09
C HIS A 257 20.35 -8.48 7.84
N THR A 258 19.22 -7.99 7.38
CA THR A 258 18.50 -8.46 6.19
C THR A 258 18.47 -7.37 5.12
N ALA A 259 18.75 -7.74 3.88
CA ALA A 259 18.90 -6.79 2.78
C ALA A 259 17.56 -6.46 2.09
N TYR A 260 17.24 -5.17 1.95
CA TYR A 260 16.04 -4.65 1.27
C TYR A 260 16.39 -3.67 0.15
N SER A 261 15.58 -3.56 -0.90
CA SER A 261 15.88 -2.57 -1.95
C SER A 261 15.82 -1.14 -1.39
N PRO A 262 16.81 -0.27 -1.67
CA PRO A 262 16.67 1.15 -1.40
C PRO A 262 15.57 1.72 -2.31
N ARG A 263 14.54 2.32 -1.72
CA ARG A 263 13.40 2.91 -2.43
C ARG A 263 13.09 4.28 -1.85
N ILE A 264 12.73 5.22 -2.73
CA ILE A 264 12.20 6.53 -2.36
C ILE A 264 10.79 6.65 -2.95
N HIS A 265 9.86 7.19 -2.17
CA HIS A 265 8.49 7.44 -2.64
C HIS A 265 8.48 8.69 -3.52
N THR A 266 7.73 8.64 -4.62
CA THR A 266 7.51 9.76 -5.54
C THR A 266 6.02 9.99 -5.72
#